data_AF-F9Z3E0-F1
#
_entry.id   AF-F9Z3E0-F1
#
_cell.length_a   1.000
_cell.length_b   1.000
_cell.length_c   1.000
_cell.angle_alpha   90.00
_cell.angle_beta   90.00
_cell.angle_gamma   90.00
#
_symmetry.space_group_name_H-M   'P 1'
#
loop_
_entity.id
_entity.type
_entity.pdbx_description
1 polymer ?
#
loop_
_entity_poly.entity_id
_entity_poly.type
_entity_poly.pdbx_seq_one_letter_code
_entity_poly.pdbx_strand_id
1 'polypeptide(L)'
;MKHILLIFCLCISCSLFAQKKIKNSVILSTNDTVSINDIIILKKGIAINNTFQFVRTRSNFNVPSQYEGSQQKISFFKEIDNKYYAYTFNFLVNLEEALNNGEIIISGLVKNKITPPSPLIDTIIPSSPIILYTLTDILSNIPWYKTQREINNFYSKNLKNIPKSSFGKDGYSESYLSDIFIGNYRMRMNFVINNATQTLTRVTLKPLFKLTDKNSDIIRDSINSILKSIFGEPLITQIDSSIKVHSAITKWLTDNYSVESVFMGHKDFQTATIGIQPIDKQPENQSSKKTIIENIGVKSDDFRNTKWGISKKQVQKIESAQFIDGVTDMLLYKGKIANLECQIIYQFIEDTLYNGIYLIKEKHVNNNDYISDFKNLKNLLTEKYGKPEIDKMVWKGNLYKDDVANYGMAVISGELIYVATWKTESTNIRLMLYGDNFTPSLGVMYESEKYKNLVKKNEKQEVLKDL
;
A
#
# COMPACT_ATOMS: atom_id res chain seq x y z
N MET A 1 -13.16 -32.35 10.12
CA MET A 1 -12.20 -31.93 11.19
C MET A 1 -10.74 -32.03 10.76
N LYS A 2 -10.29 -33.05 9.99
CA LYS A 2 -8.94 -33.07 9.37
C LYS A 2 -8.62 -31.81 8.54
N HIS A 3 -9.60 -31.28 7.80
CA HIS A 3 -9.43 -30.02 7.04
C HIS A 3 -9.19 -28.77 7.90
N ILE A 4 -9.64 -28.74 9.16
CA ILE A 4 -9.55 -27.54 10.01
C ILE A 4 -8.15 -27.43 10.67
N LEU A 5 -7.51 -28.58 10.92
CA LEU A 5 -6.14 -28.64 11.43
C LEU A 5 -5.10 -28.41 10.29
N LEU A 6 -5.43 -28.81 9.06
CA LEU A 6 -4.57 -28.62 7.87
C LEU A 6 -4.40 -27.13 7.50
N ILE A 7 -5.46 -26.32 7.61
CA ILE A 7 -5.46 -24.89 7.27
C ILE A 7 -4.49 -24.09 8.15
N PHE A 8 -4.30 -24.47 9.42
CA PHE A 8 -3.38 -23.75 10.31
C PHE A 8 -1.90 -24.15 10.09
N CYS A 9 -1.60 -25.40 9.72
CA CYS A 9 -0.23 -25.85 9.43
C CYS A 9 0.30 -25.39 8.06
N LEU A 10 -0.56 -25.27 7.04
CA LEU A 10 -0.16 -24.86 5.68
C LEU A 10 0.19 -23.36 5.60
N CYS A 11 -0.44 -22.50 6.41
CA CYS A 11 -0.24 -21.05 6.35
C CYS A 11 1.11 -20.55 6.94
N ILE A 12 1.79 -21.35 7.77
CA ILE A 12 3.04 -20.93 8.43
C ILE A 12 4.29 -21.48 7.73
N SER A 13 4.17 -22.56 6.94
CA SER A 13 5.33 -23.34 6.48
C SER A 13 5.72 -23.21 5.00
N CYS A 14 4.88 -22.65 4.10
CA CYS A 14 5.13 -22.75 2.64
C CYS A 14 5.76 -21.52 1.93
N SER A 15 5.80 -20.31 2.48
CA SER A 15 6.03 -19.11 1.64
C SER A 15 7.50 -18.65 1.47
N LEU A 16 8.45 -19.10 2.28
CA LEU A 16 9.81 -18.52 2.28
C LEU A 16 10.85 -19.23 1.38
N PHE A 17 10.57 -20.43 0.85
CA PHE A 17 11.59 -21.22 0.14
C PHE A 17 11.31 -21.57 -1.34
N ALA A 18 10.16 -21.18 -1.91
CA ALA A 18 9.69 -21.73 -3.21
C ALA A 18 9.57 -20.73 -4.39
N GLN A 19 10.46 -19.75 -4.54
CA GLN A 19 10.49 -18.93 -5.77
C GLN A 19 11.35 -19.55 -6.88
N LYS A 20 10.78 -19.64 -8.10
CA LYS A 20 11.40 -20.24 -9.29
C LYS A 20 12.66 -19.48 -9.72
N LYS A 21 13.76 -20.19 -9.94
CA LYS A 21 15.01 -19.62 -10.46
C LYS A 21 14.88 -19.36 -11.95
N ILE A 22 15.18 -18.14 -12.38
CA ILE A 22 15.25 -17.76 -13.79
C ILE A 22 16.67 -18.06 -14.29
N LYS A 23 16.76 -18.94 -15.29
CA LYS A 23 18.03 -19.37 -15.89
C LYS A 23 18.34 -18.77 -17.27
N ASN A 24 17.45 -17.90 -17.75
CA ASN A 24 17.59 -17.22 -19.04
C ASN A 24 18.04 -15.77 -18.80
N SER A 25 18.40 -15.07 -19.87
CA SER A 25 18.71 -13.65 -19.84
C SER A 25 17.49 -12.80 -19.47
N VAL A 26 17.74 -11.65 -18.86
CA VAL A 26 16.74 -10.64 -18.49
C VAL A 26 16.95 -9.38 -19.33
N ILE A 27 15.86 -8.69 -19.67
CA ILE A 27 15.90 -7.43 -20.41
C ILE A 27 15.62 -6.30 -19.43
N LEU A 28 16.51 -5.31 -19.38
CA LEU A 28 16.39 -4.13 -18.53
C LEU A 28 15.46 -3.09 -19.19
N SER A 29 15.00 -2.13 -18.40
CA SER A 29 14.26 -0.94 -18.87
C SER A 29 15.02 -0.10 -19.91
N THR A 30 16.35 -0.19 -19.96
CA THR A 30 17.19 0.41 -21.01
C THR A 30 17.18 -0.37 -22.33
N ASN A 31 16.49 -1.50 -22.39
CA ASN A 31 16.50 -2.50 -23.46
C ASN A 31 17.83 -3.27 -23.58
N ASP A 32 18.72 -3.12 -22.59
CA ASP A 32 19.94 -3.93 -22.48
C ASP A 32 19.62 -5.35 -21.99
N THR A 33 20.34 -6.34 -22.51
CA THR A 33 20.17 -7.74 -22.08
C THR A 33 21.29 -8.13 -21.11
N VAL A 34 20.91 -8.71 -19.96
CA VAL A 34 21.85 -9.26 -18.97
C VAL A 34 21.65 -10.77 -18.88
N SER A 35 22.74 -11.52 -18.99
CA SER A 35 22.74 -12.97 -19.08
C SER A 35 23.37 -13.64 -17.86
N ILE A 36 23.12 -14.94 -17.72
CA ILE A 36 23.85 -15.76 -16.75
C ILE A 36 25.33 -15.83 -17.16
N ASN A 37 26.21 -15.89 -16.16
CA ASN A 37 27.67 -15.82 -16.27
C ASN A 37 28.24 -14.43 -16.59
N ASP A 38 27.41 -13.41 -16.84
CA ASP A 38 27.88 -12.03 -16.88
C ASP A 38 28.53 -11.68 -15.53
N ILE A 39 29.57 -10.83 -15.59
CA ILE A 39 30.35 -10.45 -14.42
C ILE A 39 29.83 -9.10 -13.91
N ILE A 40 29.28 -9.12 -12.70
CA ILE A 40 28.98 -7.92 -11.91
C ILE A 40 30.26 -7.49 -11.22
N ILE A 41 30.63 -6.22 -11.38
CA ILE A 41 31.73 -5.57 -10.67
C ILE A 41 31.13 -4.55 -9.72
N LEU A 42 31.35 -4.74 -8.41
CA LEU A 42 30.92 -3.79 -7.39
C LEU A 42 31.73 -2.49 -7.47
N LYS A 43 31.06 -1.36 -7.31
CA LYS A 43 31.64 -0.02 -7.21
C LYS A 43 31.50 0.51 -5.79
N LYS A 44 31.48 1.83 -5.60
CA LYS A 44 31.34 2.44 -4.29
C LYS A 44 29.87 2.41 -3.85
N GLY A 45 29.59 1.93 -2.64
CA GLY A 45 28.25 1.97 -2.06
C GLY A 45 27.82 3.42 -1.78
N ILE A 46 26.54 3.71 -2.01
CA ILE A 46 26.01 5.09 -1.99
C ILE A 46 25.29 5.47 -0.68
N ALA A 47 25.17 4.54 0.28
CA ALA A 47 24.53 4.80 1.56
C ALA A 47 25.51 5.36 2.62
N ILE A 48 24.97 5.68 3.81
CA ILE A 48 25.74 6.17 4.97
C ILE A 48 26.89 5.20 5.26
N ASN A 49 28.10 5.72 5.47
CA ASN A 49 29.35 4.96 5.62
C ASN A 49 29.78 4.15 4.38
N ASN A 50 29.39 4.58 3.17
CA ASN A 50 29.70 3.94 1.88
C ASN A 50 29.20 2.49 1.74
N THR A 51 28.21 2.06 2.53
CA THR A 51 27.62 0.71 2.38
C THR A 51 26.78 0.62 1.11
N PHE A 52 26.65 -0.58 0.55
CA PHE A 52 25.79 -0.80 -0.61
C PHE A 52 24.31 -0.81 -0.20
N GLN A 53 23.49 -0.06 -0.94
CA GLN A 53 22.04 0.03 -0.74
C GLN A 53 21.28 -1.05 -1.51
N PHE A 54 21.79 -1.44 -2.68
CA PHE A 54 21.14 -2.34 -3.63
C PHE A 54 21.89 -3.68 -3.81
N VAL A 55 22.97 -3.87 -3.05
CA VAL A 55 23.75 -5.11 -2.97
C VAL A 55 23.70 -5.63 -1.53
N ARG A 56 23.28 -6.90 -1.37
CA ARG A 56 23.18 -7.58 -0.07
C ARG A 56 23.91 -8.91 -0.09
N THR A 57 24.27 -9.45 1.07
CA THR A 57 24.73 -10.84 1.16
C THR A 57 23.58 -11.81 0.88
N ARG A 58 23.89 -13.08 0.62
CA ARG A 58 22.85 -14.12 0.43
C ARG A 58 21.98 -14.36 1.67
N SER A 59 22.48 -13.99 2.84
CA SER A 59 21.75 -14.00 4.11
C SER A 59 21.07 -12.66 4.42
N ASN A 60 20.93 -11.78 3.42
CA ASN A 60 20.22 -10.51 3.47
C ASN A 60 20.82 -9.45 4.41
N PHE A 61 22.14 -9.52 4.68
CA PHE A 61 22.85 -8.48 5.43
C PHE A 61 23.36 -7.38 4.50
N ASN A 62 23.49 -6.15 5.04
CA ASN A 62 24.10 -5.02 4.34
C ASN A 62 25.55 -5.36 3.95
N VAL A 63 25.97 -4.94 2.75
CA VAL A 63 27.33 -5.16 2.28
C VAL A 63 28.17 -3.90 2.58
N PRO A 64 29.28 -4.04 3.35
CA PRO A 64 30.20 -2.93 3.60
C PRO A 64 30.94 -2.47 2.34
N SER A 65 31.44 -1.24 2.34
CA SER A 65 32.20 -0.64 1.23
C SER A 65 33.49 -1.40 0.87
N GLN A 66 34.02 -2.22 1.77
CA GLN A 66 35.24 -3.02 1.58
C GLN A 66 35.15 -4.03 0.43
N TYR A 67 33.93 -4.30 -0.07
CA TYR A 67 33.69 -5.19 -1.21
C TYR A 67 33.69 -4.47 -2.57
N GLU A 68 33.98 -3.16 -2.61
CA GLU A 68 34.24 -2.41 -3.84
C GLU A 68 35.33 -3.08 -4.69
N GLY A 69 35.11 -3.14 -6.00
CA GLY A 69 36.00 -3.81 -6.95
C GLY A 69 35.82 -5.32 -7.05
N SER A 70 35.03 -5.94 -6.16
CA SER A 70 34.78 -7.39 -6.24
C SER A 70 34.02 -7.75 -7.51
N GLN A 71 34.42 -8.87 -8.11
CA GLN A 71 33.84 -9.40 -9.34
C GLN A 71 33.09 -10.69 -9.05
N GLN A 72 31.86 -10.80 -9.54
CA GLN A 72 30.99 -11.92 -9.24
C GLN A 72 30.19 -12.32 -10.48
N LYS A 73 30.24 -13.61 -10.82
CA LYS A 73 29.43 -14.16 -11.91
C LYS A 73 27.97 -14.31 -11.47
N ILE A 74 27.06 -13.90 -12.35
CA ILE A 74 25.63 -14.15 -12.16
C ILE A 74 25.36 -15.65 -12.30
N SER A 75 24.76 -16.24 -11.27
CA SER A 75 24.40 -17.66 -11.23
C SER A 75 22.97 -17.93 -11.69
N PHE A 76 22.03 -17.04 -11.35
CA PHE A 76 20.63 -17.06 -11.77
C PHE A 76 19.94 -15.74 -11.39
N PHE A 77 18.74 -15.50 -11.91
CA PHE A 77 17.90 -14.38 -11.52
C PHE A 77 16.67 -14.83 -10.72
N LYS A 78 16.10 -13.91 -9.97
CA LYS A 78 14.72 -13.98 -9.51
C LYS A 78 14.01 -12.67 -9.81
N GLU A 79 12.73 -12.76 -10.10
CA GLU A 79 11.85 -11.60 -10.24
C GLU A 79 11.03 -11.47 -8.96
N ILE A 80 11.08 -10.29 -8.34
CA ILE A 80 10.34 -9.95 -7.13
C ILE A 80 9.79 -8.54 -7.33
N ASP A 81 8.48 -8.37 -7.26
CA ASP A 81 7.79 -7.09 -7.44
C ASP A 81 8.16 -6.36 -8.75
N ASN A 82 8.18 -7.08 -9.87
CA ASN A 82 8.61 -6.61 -11.20
C ASN A 82 10.05 -6.05 -11.24
N LYS A 83 10.90 -6.44 -10.29
CA LYS A 83 12.34 -6.11 -10.29
C LYS A 83 13.16 -7.39 -10.42
N TYR A 84 14.20 -7.34 -11.25
CA TYR A 84 15.15 -8.44 -11.39
C TYR A 84 16.26 -8.37 -10.36
N TYR A 85 16.43 -9.47 -9.64
CA TYR A 85 17.52 -9.68 -8.69
C TYR A 85 18.52 -10.68 -9.26
N ALA A 86 19.77 -10.25 -9.42
CA ALA A 86 20.86 -11.14 -9.80
C ALA A 86 21.44 -11.82 -8.55
N TYR A 87 21.46 -13.15 -8.56
CA TYR A 87 22.11 -13.95 -7.53
C TYR A 87 23.50 -14.34 -8.00
N THR A 88 24.50 -14.04 -7.17
CA THR A 88 25.88 -14.44 -7.35
C THR A 88 26.31 -15.41 -6.25
N PHE A 89 27.58 -15.81 -6.22
CA PHE A 89 28.10 -16.67 -5.16
C PHE A 89 27.95 -16.01 -3.77
N ASN A 90 28.28 -14.72 -3.67
CA ASN A 90 28.31 -14.00 -2.38
C ASN A 90 27.15 -13.02 -2.19
N PHE A 91 26.59 -12.48 -3.29
CA PHE A 91 25.67 -11.35 -3.23
C PHE A 91 24.35 -11.57 -3.95
N LEU A 92 23.35 -10.87 -3.45
CA LEU A 92 22.07 -10.58 -4.06
C LEU A 92 22.08 -9.13 -4.51
N VAL A 93 21.78 -8.87 -5.79
CA VAL A 93 21.85 -7.53 -6.37
C VAL A 93 20.51 -7.15 -6.99
N ASN A 94 19.92 -6.03 -6.57
CA ASN A 94 18.80 -5.42 -7.30
C ASN A 94 19.36 -4.75 -8.57
N LEU A 95 19.14 -5.39 -9.72
CA LEU A 95 19.94 -5.17 -10.92
C LEU A 95 19.81 -3.75 -11.48
N GLU A 96 18.58 -3.28 -11.67
CA GLU A 96 18.32 -1.95 -12.24
C GLU A 96 18.69 -0.82 -11.29
N GLU A 97 18.31 -0.92 -10.01
CA GLU A 97 18.61 0.12 -9.03
C GLU A 97 20.11 0.24 -8.81
N ALA A 98 20.83 -0.90 -8.71
CA ALA A 98 22.27 -0.88 -8.53
C ALA A 98 23.01 -0.33 -9.76
N LEU A 99 22.52 -0.57 -10.99
CA LEU A 99 23.07 0.01 -12.22
C LEU A 99 22.80 1.52 -12.31
N ASN A 100 21.56 1.94 -12.08
CA ASN A 100 21.13 3.34 -12.18
C ASN A 100 21.84 4.23 -11.15
N ASN A 101 22.09 3.69 -9.96
CA ASN A 101 22.80 4.39 -8.89
C ASN A 101 24.33 4.19 -8.92
N GLY A 102 24.84 3.43 -9.90
CA GLY A 102 26.27 3.23 -10.10
C GLY A 102 26.96 2.39 -9.02
N GLU A 103 26.21 1.61 -8.23
CA GLU A 103 26.77 0.66 -7.25
C GLU A 103 27.40 -0.56 -7.92
N ILE A 104 27.00 -0.86 -9.16
CA ILE A 104 27.59 -1.93 -9.97
C ILE A 104 27.84 -1.49 -11.42
N ILE A 105 28.69 -2.26 -12.10
CA ILE A 105 28.75 -2.33 -13.56
C ILE A 105 28.73 -3.80 -13.99
N ILE A 106 28.33 -4.07 -15.24
CA ILE A 106 28.37 -5.40 -15.83
C ILE A 106 29.40 -5.40 -16.95
N SER A 107 30.35 -6.34 -16.94
CA SER A 107 31.38 -6.41 -17.97
C SER A 107 30.75 -6.69 -19.34
N GLY A 108 30.87 -5.76 -20.30
CA GLY A 108 30.37 -5.93 -21.67
C GLY A 108 29.19 -5.03 -22.06
N LEU A 109 28.51 -4.37 -21.11
CA LEU A 109 27.56 -3.30 -21.42
C LEU A 109 28.31 -1.99 -21.69
N VAL A 110 28.56 -1.69 -22.97
CA VAL A 110 29.18 -0.42 -23.38
C VAL A 110 28.13 0.70 -23.34
N LYS A 111 28.34 1.71 -22.48
CA LYS A 111 27.53 2.93 -22.42
C LYS A 111 27.59 3.69 -23.75
N ASN A 112 26.50 3.76 -24.50
CA ASN A 112 26.31 4.86 -25.45
C ASN A 112 26.12 6.15 -24.65
N LYS A 113 27.08 7.07 -24.79
CA LYS A 113 27.01 8.43 -24.25
C LYS A 113 25.73 9.10 -24.77
N ILE A 114 24.82 9.45 -23.87
CA ILE A 114 23.80 10.47 -24.15
C ILE A 114 24.49 11.82 -23.93
N THR A 115 24.80 12.50 -25.03
CA THR A 115 25.13 13.92 -25.06
C THR A 115 23.87 14.71 -24.74
N PRO A 116 23.90 15.76 -23.90
CA PRO A 116 22.74 16.63 -23.71
C PRO A 116 22.44 17.36 -25.03
N PRO A 117 21.17 17.51 -25.44
CA PRO A 117 20.86 18.36 -26.59
C PRO A 117 21.14 19.82 -26.24
N SER A 118 21.94 20.48 -27.09
CA SER A 118 22.19 21.92 -27.04
C SER A 118 20.90 22.75 -27.27
N PRO A 119 20.82 23.98 -26.73
CA PRO A 119 19.63 24.81 -26.78
C PRO A 119 19.62 25.70 -28.04
N LEU A 120 18.51 25.67 -28.78
CA LEU A 120 18.13 26.62 -29.84
C LEU A 120 16.58 26.62 -29.86
N ILE A 121 15.81 27.72 -29.84
CA ILE A 121 16.03 29.16 -30.05
C ILE A 121 14.90 29.91 -29.31
N ASP A 122 15.20 31.15 -28.93
CA ASP A 122 14.33 32.22 -28.45
C ASP A 122 12.93 32.27 -29.07
N THR A 123 11.93 32.66 -28.28
CA THR A 123 10.94 33.67 -28.70
C THR A 123 10.18 34.25 -27.50
N ILE A 124 10.38 35.54 -27.30
CA ILE A 124 9.46 36.54 -26.73
C ILE A 124 9.06 36.35 -25.25
N ILE A 125 9.84 36.98 -24.38
CA ILE A 125 9.44 37.32 -23.01
C ILE A 125 8.50 38.53 -23.09
N PRO A 126 7.22 38.45 -22.66
CA PRO A 126 6.42 39.64 -22.42
C PRO A 126 6.96 40.35 -21.18
N SER A 127 7.23 41.64 -21.34
CA SER A 127 7.63 42.59 -20.31
C SER A 127 6.51 42.83 -19.29
N SER A 128 6.42 41.95 -18.30
CA SER A 128 5.83 42.19 -16.97
C SER A 128 6.27 41.04 -16.07
N PRO A 129 6.51 41.25 -14.76
CA PRO A 129 6.80 40.15 -13.86
C PRO A 129 5.53 39.30 -13.73
N ILE A 130 5.42 38.27 -14.57
CA ILE A 130 4.38 37.26 -14.44
C ILE A 130 4.74 36.51 -13.16
N ILE A 131 3.95 36.71 -12.11
CA ILE A 131 4.06 35.87 -10.91
C ILE A 131 3.69 34.46 -11.36
N LEU A 132 4.70 33.60 -11.52
CA LEU A 132 4.55 32.20 -11.86
C LEU A 132 4.11 31.46 -10.59
N TYR A 133 2.94 30.82 -10.63
CA TYR A 133 2.46 30.03 -9.50
C TYR A 133 2.61 28.55 -9.80
N THR A 134 3.40 27.83 -8.99
CA THR A 134 3.37 26.36 -9.00
C THR A 134 2.14 25.85 -8.26
N LEU A 135 1.70 24.62 -8.54
CA LEU A 135 0.59 24.00 -7.84
C LEU A 135 0.76 24.04 -6.31
N THR A 136 1.97 23.78 -5.82
CA THR A 136 2.30 23.81 -4.39
C THR A 136 2.17 25.21 -3.78
N ASP A 137 2.56 26.26 -4.51
CA ASP A 137 2.45 27.65 -4.03
C ASP A 137 0.99 28.08 -3.86
N ILE A 138 0.12 27.62 -4.77
CA ILE A 138 -1.29 27.96 -4.75
C ILE A 138 -2.03 27.19 -3.68
N LEU A 139 -1.75 25.89 -3.51
CA LEU A 139 -2.47 25.02 -2.57
C LEU A 139 -2.52 25.60 -1.15
N SER A 140 -1.47 26.27 -0.71
CA SER A 140 -1.41 26.90 0.61
C SER A 140 -2.25 28.18 0.73
N ASN A 141 -2.67 28.75 -0.41
CA ASN A 141 -3.29 30.06 -0.52
C ASN A 141 -4.68 30.03 -1.17
N ILE A 142 -5.28 28.86 -1.37
CA ILE A 142 -6.66 28.78 -1.90
C ILE A 142 -7.62 29.31 -0.83
N PRO A 143 -8.48 30.31 -1.15
CA PRO A 143 -9.44 30.88 -0.21
C PRO A 143 -10.65 29.95 -0.04
N TRP A 144 -10.44 28.76 0.54
CA TRP A 144 -11.50 27.78 0.80
C TRP A 144 -12.63 28.38 1.63
N TYR A 145 -13.86 27.96 1.34
CA TYR A 145 -15.07 28.41 2.03
C TYR A 145 -15.32 29.93 1.96
N LYS A 146 -14.67 30.64 1.03
CA LYS A 146 -14.95 32.05 0.73
C LYS A 146 -15.96 32.21 -0.39
N THR A 147 -16.70 33.31 -0.35
CA THR A 147 -17.68 33.69 -1.38
C THR A 147 -17.00 34.13 -2.67
N GLN A 148 -17.72 34.11 -3.79
CA GLN A 148 -17.19 34.60 -5.08
C GLN A 148 -16.61 36.02 -5.00
N ARG A 149 -17.26 36.91 -4.24
CA ARG A 149 -16.79 38.29 -4.04
C ARG A 149 -15.45 38.33 -3.30
N GLU A 150 -15.29 37.52 -2.26
CA GLU A 150 -14.04 37.43 -1.51
C GLU A 150 -12.91 36.82 -2.34
N ILE A 151 -13.19 35.79 -3.14
CA ILE A 151 -12.23 35.20 -4.10
C ILE A 151 -11.79 36.26 -5.12
N ASN A 152 -12.75 37.02 -5.66
CA ASN A 152 -12.47 38.10 -6.61
C ASN A 152 -11.57 39.18 -6.01
N ASN A 153 -11.79 39.55 -4.74
CA ASN A 153 -10.91 40.48 -4.04
C ASN A 153 -9.51 39.89 -3.82
N PHE A 154 -9.45 38.62 -3.39
CA PHE A 154 -8.20 37.91 -3.10
C PHE A 154 -7.29 37.80 -4.33
N TYR A 155 -7.87 37.54 -5.51
CA TYR A 155 -7.14 37.37 -6.77
C TYR A 155 -7.30 38.54 -7.76
N SER A 156 -7.75 39.70 -7.30
CA SER A 156 -8.17 40.85 -8.12
C SER A 156 -7.22 41.24 -9.27
N LYS A 157 -5.90 41.08 -9.10
CA LYS A 157 -4.89 41.42 -10.13
C LYS A 157 -4.69 40.35 -11.21
N ASN A 158 -5.11 39.11 -10.96
CA ASN A 158 -4.72 37.94 -11.77
C ASN A 158 -5.92 37.17 -12.36
N LEU A 159 -7.15 37.62 -12.09
CA LEU A 159 -8.36 36.97 -12.60
C LEU A 159 -8.64 37.30 -14.05
N LYS A 160 -9.04 36.26 -14.79
CA LYS A 160 -9.57 36.39 -16.15
C LYS A 160 -11.05 36.02 -16.14
N ASN A 161 -11.84 36.74 -16.93
CA ASN A 161 -13.28 36.52 -17.04
C ASN A 161 -13.59 35.43 -18.08
N ILE A 162 -14.62 34.62 -17.81
CA ILE A 162 -15.13 33.64 -18.76
C ILE A 162 -16.21 34.31 -19.65
N PRO A 163 -16.22 34.12 -20.99
CA PRO A 163 -17.30 34.61 -21.83
C PRO A 163 -18.65 33.98 -21.44
N LYS A 164 -19.71 34.81 -21.33
CA LYS A 164 -21.06 34.39 -20.91
C LYS A 164 -21.68 33.24 -21.73
N SER A 165 -21.17 32.97 -22.94
CA SER A 165 -21.64 31.87 -23.80
C SER A 165 -21.19 30.46 -23.37
N SER A 166 -20.31 30.35 -22.37
CA SER A 166 -19.76 29.07 -21.89
C SER A 166 -20.38 28.56 -20.58
N PHE A 167 -21.43 29.22 -20.07
CA PHE A 167 -22.14 28.75 -18.88
C PHE A 167 -22.94 27.48 -19.19
N GLY A 168 -22.40 26.35 -18.76
CA GLY A 168 -23.06 25.05 -18.82
C GLY A 168 -22.87 24.31 -17.51
N LYS A 169 -23.98 24.14 -16.79
CA LYS A 169 -24.20 23.23 -15.65
C LYS A 169 -23.50 23.60 -14.33
N ASP A 170 -24.33 24.11 -13.42
CA ASP A 170 -24.26 24.08 -11.95
C ASP A 170 -22.89 24.23 -11.27
N GLY A 171 -22.65 25.42 -10.69
CA GLY A 171 -21.68 25.62 -9.61
C GLY A 171 -20.29 26.16 -10.00
N TYR A 172 -20.01 26.54 -11.24
CA TYR A 172 -18.71 27.13 -11.63
C TYR A 172 -18.69 28.66 -11.53
N SER A 173 -17.56 29.22 -11.09
CA SER A 173 -17.33 30.68 -10.98
C SER A 173 -17.23 31.39 -12.33
N GLU A 174 -17.57 32.69 -12.34
CA GLU A 174 -17.49 33.56 -13.53
C GLU A 174 -16.05 33.97 -13.92
N SER A 175 -15.09 33.68 -13.06
CA SER A 175 -13.68 34.04 -13.18
C SER A 175 -12.77 32.84 -12.94
N TYR A 176 -11.56 32.87 -13.50
CA TYR A 176 -10.55 31.82 -13.36
C TYR A 176 -9.15 32.45 -13.24
N LEU A 177 -8.21 31.67 -12.72
CA LEU A 177 -6.78 32.00 -12.77
C LEU A 177 -6.13 31.26 -13.94
N SER A 178 -5.34 31.95 -14.77
CA SER A 178 -4.45 31.29 -15.72
C SER A 178 -3.05 31.16 -15.15
N ASP A 179 -2.20 30.40 -15.83
CA ASP A 179 -0.76 30.37 -15.58
C ASP A 179 -0.38 29.63 -14.29
N ILE A 180 -1.17 28.62 -13.95
CA ILE A 180 -0.86 27.67 -12.87
C ILE A 180 -0.03 26.54 -13.46
N PHE A 181 1.12 26.23 -12.89
CA PHE A 181 2.02 25.21 -13.43
C PHE A 181 1.99 23.92 -12.60
N ILE A 182 1.79 22.79 -13.29
CA ILE A 182 2.10 21.44 -12.77
C ILE A 182 3.35 20.97 -13.51
N GLY A 183 4.52 21.07 -12.88
CA GLY A 183 5.80 20.94 -13.61
C GLY A 183 5.85 21.94 -14.77
N ASN A 184 6.04 21.46 -16.00
CA ASN A 184 6.09 22.30 -17.19
C ASN A 184 4.71 22.52 -17.86
N TYR A 185 3.63 21.99 -17.27
CA TYR A 185 2.29 22.05 -17.86
C TYR A 185 1.51 23.26 -17.36
N ARG A 186 1.21 24.17 -18.29
CA ARG A 186 0.44 25.40 -18.05
C ARG A 186 -1.07 25.10 -17.98
N MET A 187 -1.67 25.41 -16.84
CA MET A 187 -3.07 25.14 -16.50
C MET A 187 -3.85 26.44 -16.26
N ARG A 188 -5.17 26.36 -16.42
CA ARG A 188 -6.13 27.30 -15.84
C ARG A 188 -6.81 26.67 -14.62
N MET A 189 -7.00 27.44 -13.55
CA MET A 189 -7.73 27.03 -12.35
C MET A 189 -9.10 27.72 -12.33
N ASN A 190 -10.18 26.93 -12.34
CA ASN A 190 -11.55 27.41 -12.18
C ASN A 190 -12.01 27.11 -10.75
N PHE A 191 -12.86 27.97 -10.21
CA PHE A 191 -13.44 27.81 -8.87
C PHE A 191 -14.84 27.18 -8.97
N VAL A 192 -15.17 26.30 -8.03
CA VAL A 192 -16.46 25.65 -7.92
C VAL A 192 -17.11 26.07 -6.61
N ILE A 193 -18.21 26.81 -6.73
CA ILE A 193 -18.99 27.38 -5.63
C ILE A 193 -20.17 26.45 -5.35
N ASN A 194 -20.36 26.10 -4.07
CA ASN A 194 -21.51 25.34 -3.64
C ASN A 194 -22.77 26.24 -3.64
N ASN A 195 -23.84 25.80 -4.30
CA ASN A 195 -25.06 26.59 -4.44
C ASN A 195 -25.79 26.84 -3.11
N ALA A 196 -25.68 25.93 -2.13
CA ALA A 196 -26.34 26.08 -0.83
C ALA A 196 -25.57 27.01 0.10
N THR A 197 -24.25 26.85 0.20
CA THR A 197 -23.43 27.67 1.11
C THR A 197 -22.93 28.96 0.46
N GLN A 198 -22.99 29.07 -0.87
CA GLN A 198 -22.44 30.18 -1.66
C GLN A 198 -20.92 30.37 -1.47
N THR A 199 -20.19 29.30 -1.16
CA THR A 199 -18.75 29.32 -0.89
C THR A 199 -17.95 28.35 -1.76
N LEU A 200 -16.65 28.63 -1.92
CA LEU A 200 -15.70 27.77 -2.61
C LEU A 200 -15.55 26.41 -1.92
N THR A 201 -15.81 25.33 -2.66
CA THR A 201 -15.65 23.95 -2.16
C THR A 201 -14.73 23.10 -3.03
N ARG A 202 -14.49 23.46 -4.29
CA ARG A 202 -13.56 22.73 -5.16
C ARG A 202 -12.88 23.69 -6.13
N VAL A 203 -11.63 23.39 -6.48
CA VAL A 203 -10.96 24.01 -7.63
C VAL A 203 -10.72 22.96 -8.71
N THR A 204 -10.73 23.38 -9.96
CA THR A 204 -10.45 22.50 -11.11
C THR A 204 -9.38 23.09 -12.01
N LEU A 205 -8.31 22.35 -12.22
CA LEU A 205 -7.23 22.68 -13.13
C LEU A 205 -7.49 22.02 -14.49
N LYS A 206 -7.40 22.81 -15.56
CA LYS A 206 -7.55 22.32 -16.94
C LYS A 206 -6.36 22.79 -17.79
N PRO A 207 -5.86 21.96 -18.71
CA PRO A 207 -4.80 22.35 -19.64
C PRO A 207 -5.17 23.62 -20.44
N LEU A 208 -4.19 24.51 -20.60
CA LEU A 208 -4.25 25.62 -21.57
C LEU A 208 -3.60 25.26 -22.91
N PHE A 209 -3.27 23.98 -23.11
CA PHE A 209 -2.71 23.41 -24.33
C PHE A 209 -3.60 22.28 -24.84
N LYS A 210 -3.45 21.94 -26.12
CA LYS A 210 -4.24 20.89 -26.78
C LYS A 210 -3.70 19.50 -26.44
N LEU A 211 -4.57 18.63 -25.95
CA LEU A 211 -4.30 17.20 -25.85
C LEU A 211 -4.65 16.51 -27.17
N THR A 212 -3.91 15.47 -27.51
CA THR A 212 -4.05 14.63 -28.70
C THR A 212 -3.84 13.18 -28.33
N ASP A 213 -4.32 12.26 -29.15
CA ASP A 213 -4.14 10.81 -28.91
C ASP A 213 -2.66 10.45 -28.74
N LYS A 214 -1.76 11.12 -29.48
CA LYS A 214 -0.32 10.85 -29.46
C LYS A 214 0.39 11.29 -28.18
N ASN A 215 -0.12 12.29 -27.46
CA ASN A 215 0.57 12.88 -26.31
C ASN A 215 -0.21 12.74 -24.99
N SER A 216 -1.48 12.33 -25.04
CA SER A 216 -2.35 12.27 -23.86
C SER A 216 -1.83 11.35 -22.77
N ASP A 217 -1.35 10.15 -23.12
CA ASP A 217 -0.79 9.17 -22.16
C ASP A 217 0.50 9.68 -21.51
N ILE A 218 1.44 10.19 -22.33
CA ILE A 218 2.73 10.70 -21.84
C ILE A 218 2.50 11.89 -20.88
N ILE A 219 1.58 12.79 -21.23
CA ILE A 219 1.25 13.95 -20.41
C ILE A 219 0.51 13.53 -19.14
N ARG A 220 -0.40 12.55 -19.22
CA ARG A 220 -1.05 11.95 -18.05
C ARG A 220 -0.03 11.40 -17.08
N ASP A 221 0.87 10.55 -17.55
CA ASP A 221 1.83 9.86 -16.68
C ASP A 221 2.80 10.85 -16.04
N SER A 222 3.23 11.86 -16.79
CA SER A 222 4.05 12.96 -16.29
C SER A 222 3.32 13.80 -15.22
N ILE A 223 2.08 14.24 -15.49
CA ILE A 223 1.26 14.98 -14.52
C ILE A 223 0.98 14.13 -13.28
N ASN A 224 0.60 12.87 -13.45
CA ASN A 224 0.30 11.97 -12.34
C ASN A 224 1.54 11.66 -11.50
N SER A 225 2.73 11.59 -12.10
CA SER A 225 4.00 11.48 -11.38
C SER A 225 4.26 12.71 -10.49
N ILE A 226 4.01 13.91 -11.01
CA ILE A 226 4.11 15.16 -10.25
C ILE A 226 3.04 15.24 -9.15
N LEU A 227 1.80 14.86 -9.45
CA LEU A 227 0.74 14.81 -8.43
C LEU A 227 1.08 13.76 -7.35
N LYS A 228 1.71 12.65 -7.73
CA LYS A 228 2.18 11.63 -6.80
C LYS A 228 3.32 12.12 -5.91
N SER A 229 4.20 12.99 -6.40
CA SER A 229 5.23 13.60 -5.55
C SER A 229 4.64 14.62 -4.57
N ILE A 230 3.54 15.30 -4.92
CA ILE A 230 2.87 16.29 -4.07
C ILE A 230 1.93 15.63 -3.06
N PHE A 231 1.09 14.69 -3.49
CA PHE A 231 0.00 14.10 -2.71
C PHE A 231 0.25 12.64 -2.28
N GLY A 232 1.40 12.07 -2.65
CA GLY A 232 1.74 10.68 -2.37
C GLY A 232 1.09 9.70 -3.35
N GLU A 233 1.04 8.42 -2.97
CA GLU A 233 0.52 7.36 -3.84
C GLU A 233 -1.00 7.46 -4.03
N PRO A 234 -1.51 7.36 -5.26
CA PRO A 234 -2.95 7.43 -5.52
C PRO A 234 -3.71 6.29 -4.84
N LEU A 235 -4.91 6.61 -4.36
CA LEU A 235 -5.88 5.67 -3.78
C LEU A 235 -6.49 4.77 -4.86
N ILE A 236 -6.78 5.32 -6.03
CA ILE A 236 -7.38 4.62 -7.17
C ILE A 236 -6.68 5.07 -8.45
N THR A 237 -6.32 4.13 -9.31
CA THR A 237 -6.01 4.38 -10.71
C THR A 237 -6.86 3.43 -11.55
N GLN A 238 -7.80 3.98 -12.31
CA GLN A 238 -8.68 3.22 -13.19
C GLN A 238 -8.42 3.65 -14.63
N ILE A 239 -8.17 2.70 -15.52
CA ILE A 239 -8.03 2.92 -16.95
C ILE A 239 -9.13 2.11 -17.64
N ASP A 240 -10.01 2.79 -18.37
CA ASP A 240 -11.02 2.17 -19.21
C ASP A 240 -10.66 2.45 -20.68
N SER A 241 -10.43 1.38 -21.43
CA SER A 241 -10.06 1.41 -22.85
C SER A 241 -11.16 0.79 -23.71
N SER A 242 -12.42 1.16 -23.45
CA SER A 242 -13.54 0.80 -24.33
C SER A 242 -13.38 1.41 -25.73
N ILE A 243 -13.92 0.75 -26.76
CA ILE A 243 -13.79 1.11 -28.19
C ILE A 243 -14.27 2.55 -28.52
N LYS A 244 -15.06 3.19 -27.63
CA LYS A 244 -15.66 4.51 -27.89
C LYS A 244 -15.06 5.64 -27.04
N VAL A 245 -14.54 5.35 -25.85
CA VAL A 245 -13.96 6.35 -24.94
C VAL A 245 -12.78 5.73 -24.20
N HIS A 246 -11.61 6.36 -24.31
CA HIS A 246 -10.47 6.07 -23.43
C HIS A 246 -10.54 7.01 -22.23
N SER A 247 -10.59 6.48 -21.01
CA SER A 247 -10.56 7.31 -19.81
C SER A 247 -9.58 6.76 -18.78
N ALA A 248 -8.84 7.65 -18.14
CA ALA A 248 -7.94 7.34 -17.05
C ALA A 248 -8.27 8.27 -15.87
N ILE A 249 -8.67 7.66 -14.75
CA ILE A 249 -9.03 8.36 -13.53
C ILE A 249 -8.02 7.96 -12.45
N THR A 250 -7.36 8.95 -11.87
CA THR A 250 -6.46 8.76 -10.74
C THR A 250 -6.93 9.61 -9.57
N LYS A 251 -7.12 9.01 -8.40
CA LYS A 251 -7.62 9.69 -7.20
C LYS A 251 -6.60 9.63 -6.09
N TRP A 252 -6.39 10.73 -5.37
CA TRP A 252 -5.63 10.80 -4.14
C TRP A 252 -6.53 11.26 -3.00
N LEU A 253 -6.23 10.77 -1.81
CA LEU A 253 -6.82 11.22 -0.57
C LEU A 253 -5.65 11.46 0.40
N THR A 254 -5.51 12.71 0.82
CA THR A 254 -4.50 13.15 1.80
C THR A 254 -5.19 13.54 3.11
N ASP A 255 -4.48 14.09 4.08
CA ASP A 255 -5.12 14.59 5.31
C ASP A 255 -5.93 15.87 5.08
N ASN A 256 -5.57 16.65 4.07
CA ASN A 256 -6.14 17.98 3.82
C ASN A 256 -7.05 18.00 2.58
N TYR A 257 -6.74 17.18 1.57
CA TYR A 257 -7.34 17.26 0.25
C TYR A 257 -7.74 15.91 -0.32
N SER A 258 -8.90 15.89 -0.99
CA SER A 258 -9.25 14.91 -2.01
C SER A 258 -8.88 15.48 -3.38
N VAL A 259 -8.12 14.71 -4.16
CA VAL A 259 -7.64 15.10 -5.49
C VAL A 259 -8.06 14.05 -6.51
N GLU A 260 -8.51 14.48 -7.66
CA GLU A 260 -8.96 13.61 -8.75
C GLU A 260 -8.41 14.14 -10.08
N SER A 261 -7.55 13.36 -10.72
CA SER A 261 -7.06 13.56 -12.09
C SER A 261 -7.89 12.71 -13.04
N VAL A 262 -8.49 13.33 -14.05
CA VAL A 262 -9.28 12.65 -15.08
C VAL A 262 -8.72 13.03 -16.44
N PHE A 263 -8.28 12.04 -17.19
CA PHE A 263 -7.95 12.14 -18.61
C PHE A 263 -9.00 11.38 -19.40
N MET A 264 -9.57 12.01 -20.43
CA MET A 264 -10.62 11.38 -21.24
C MET A 264 -10.44 11.75 -22.70
N GLY A 265 -10.51 10.72 -23.55
CA GLY A 265 -10.43 10.78 -24.99
C GLY A 265 -11.63 10.17 -25.68
N HIS A 266 -12.23 10.94 -26.57
CA HIS A 266 -13.14 10.49 -27.60
C HIS A 266 -12.53 10.78 -28.97
N LYS A 267 -13.05 10.14 -30.02
CA LYS A 267 -12.57 10.28 -31.42
C LYS A 267 -12.35 11.73 -31.88
N ASP A 268 -13.10 12.69 -31.29
CA ASP A 268 -13.12 14.08 -31.71
C ASP A 268 -12.55 15.06 -30.65
N PHE A 269 -12.26 14.61 -29.43
CA PHE A 269 -11.70 15.47 -28.39
C PHE A 269 -10.96 14.72 -27.29
N GLN A 270 -9.91 15.36 -26.79
CA GLN A 270 -9.12 14.90 -25.65
C GLN A 270 -9.15 15.98 -24.57
N THR A 271 -9.41 15.60 -23.32
CA THR A 271 -9.50 16.52 -22.20
C THR A 271 -8.81 15.96 -20.96
N ALA A 272 -8.28 16.85 -20.13
CA ALA A 272 -7.82 16.52 -18.80
C ALA A 272 -8.39 17.51 -17.79
N THR A 273 -8.69 17.03 -16.59
CA THR A 273 -9.13 17.87 -15.48
C THR A 273 -8.56 17.31 -14.18
N ILE A 274 -7.97 18.19 -13.37
CA ILE A 274 -7.54 17.86 -12.01
C ILE A 274 -8.43 18.64 -11.04
N GLY A 275 -9.26 17.94 -10.29
CA GLY A 275 -10.10 18.53 -9.25
C GLY A 275 -9.46 18.37 -7.87
N ILE A 276 -9.48 19.43 -7.07
CA ILE A 276 -8.95 19.45 -5.71
C ILE A 276 -10.03 20.02 -4.80
N GLN A 277 -10.31 19.37 -3.68
CA GLN A 277 -11.27 19.82 -2.67
C GLN A 277 -10.75 19.50 -1.26
N PRO A 278 -10.99 20.34 -0.25
CA PRO A 278 -10.64 20.04 1.12
C PRO A 278 -11.45 18.84 1.64
N ILE A 279 -10.85 18.07 2.52
CA ILE A 279 -11.56 17.05 3.31
C ILE A 279 -12.03 17.77 4.57
N ASP A 280 -13.33 18.04 4.65
CA ASP A 280 -13.91 19.00 5.60
C ASP A 280 -13.36 18.92 7.03
N LYS A 281 -12.54 19.91 7.39
CA LYS A 281 -12.56 20.56 8.70
C LYS A 281 -13.22 21.91 8.50
N GLN A 282 -14.53 21.98 8.62
CA GLN A 282 -15.16 23.30 8.73
C GLN A 282 -14.66 23.99 10.02
N PRO A 283 -14.34 25.29 9.98
CA PRO A 283 -13.82 26.01 11.13
C PRO A 283 -14.88 26.07 12.23
N GLU A 284 -14.40 25.90 13.45
CA GLU A 284 -15.17 25.96 14.69
C GLU A 284 -16.11 27.17 14.72
N ASN A 285 -17.42 26.90 14.71
CA ASN A 285 -18.36 27.75 15.43
C ASN A 285 -18.86 26.95 16.63
N GLN A 286 -18.42 27.39 17.80
CA GLN A 286 -18.84 26.94 19.11
C GLN A 286 -20.36 27.07 19.22
N SER A 287 -21.08 25.95 19.15
CA SER A 287 -22.36 25.71 19.84
C SER A 287 -23.06 24.50 19.22
N SER A 288 -22.71 23.31 19.69
CA SER A 288 -23.58 22.11 19.75
C SER A 288 -22.76 20.85 20.10
N LYS A 289 -21.83 20.98 21.04
CA LYS A 289 -21.21 19.83 21.71
C LYS A 289 -22.18 19.30 22.77
N LYS A 290 -23.31 18.69 22.37
CA LYS A 290 -24.08 17.82 23.30
C LYS A 290 -25.09 16.84 22.73
N THR A 291 -25.45 16.83 21.44
CA THR A 291 -26.59 15.97 21.05
C THR A 291 -26.52 15.38 19.63
N ILE A 292 -25.46 14.64 19.27
CA ILE A 292 -25.49 13.68 18.14
C ILE A 292 -24.66 12.40 18.45
N ILE A 293 -24.28 12.15 19.71
CA ILE A 293 -23.54 10.91 20.06
C ILE A 293 -24.48 9.68 20.19
N GLU A 294 -25.79 9.84 20.08
CA GLU A 294 -26.73 8.75 20.33
C GLU A 294 -27.40 8.12 19.09
N ASN A 295 -27.03 8.45 17.84
CA ASN A 295 -27.67 7.77 16.69
C ASN A 295 -26.89 7.68 15.37
N ILE A 296 -25.60 7.32 15.40
CA ILE A 296 -24.95 6.68 14.24
C ILE A 296 -24.10 5.53 14.78
N GLY A 297 -24.54 4.30 14.50
CA GLY A 297 -23.93 3.07 14.98
C GLY A 297 -22.41 3.04 14.79
N VAL A 298 -21.70 2.82 15.89
CA VAL A 298 -20.26 2.55 15.90
C VAL A 298 -20.01 1.35 14.98
N LYS A 299 -19.56 1.59 13.76
CA LYS A 299 -18.94 0.52 12.95
C LYS A 299 -17.59 0.22 13.57
N SER A 300 -17.57 -0.67 14.55
CA SER A 300 -16.34 -1.20 15.17
C SER A 300 -15.40 -1.73 14.09
N ASP A 301 -14.11 -1.41 14.17
CA ASP A 301 -13.08 -2.03 13.32
C ASP A 301 -13.10 -3.55 13.43
N ASP A 302 -12.87 -4.23 12.30
CA ASP A 302 -13.03 -5.69 12.20
C ASP A 302 -11.86 -6.42 12.90
N PHE A 303 -10.64 -5.93 12.67
CA PHE A 303 -9.43 -6.39 13.35
C PHE A 303 -8.48 -5.22 13.60
N ARG A 304 -8.14 -4.98 14.88
CA ARG A 304 -7.38 -3.79 15.31
C ARG A 304 -8.03 -2.51 14.77
N ASN A 305 -7.29 -1.70 14.02
CA ASN A 305 -7.76 -0.45 13.41
C ASN A 305 -8.09 -0.64 11.92
N THR A 306 -8.29 -1.88 11.48
CA THR A 306 -8.48 -2.25 10.06
C THR A 306 -9.87 -2.83 9.82
N LYS A 307 -10.30 -2.74 8.56
CA LYS A 307 -11.54 -3.36 8.05
C LYS A 307 -11.20 -4.48 7.10
N TRP A 308 -12.07 -5.49 7.01
CA TRP A 308 -11.93 -6.52 5.98
C TRP A 308 -12.01 -5.91 4.59
N GLY A 309 -11.25 -6.47 3.66
CA GLY A 309 -11.25 -6.05 2.26
C GLY A 309 -10.25 -4.96 1.90
N ILE A 310 -9.59 -4.33 2.88
CA ILE A 310 -8.57 -3.31 2.59
C ILE A 310 -7.27 -3.95 2.11
N SER A 311 -6.45 -3.20 1.38
CA SER A 311 -5.22 -3.71 0.79
C SER A 311 -4.06 -3.83 1.76
N LYS A 312 -3.04 -4.60 1.37
CA LYS A 312 -1.79 -4.73 2.12
C LYS A 312 -1.15 -3.38 2.40
N LYS A 313 -1.11 -2.51 1.41
CA LYS A 313 -0.58 -1.14 1.53
C LYS A 313 -1.40 -0.28 2.48
N GLN A 314 -2.73 -0.46 2.52
CA GLN A 314 -3.58 0.24 3.48
C GLN A 314 -3.33 -0.24 4.91
N VAL A 315 -3.18 -1.55 5.12
CA VAL A 315 -2.79 -2.11 6.43
C VAL A 315 -1.45 -1.55 6.90
N GLN A 316 -0.43 -1.47 6.02
CA GLN A 316 0.88 -0.90 6.36
C GLN A 316 0.84 0.58 6.78
N LYS A 317 -0.12 1.35 6.26
CA LYS A 317 -0.29 2.77 6.65
C LYS A 317 -1.03 2.91 7.98
N ILE A 318 -1.93 2.00 8.28
CA ILE A 318 -2.79 2.03 9.47
C ILE A 318 -2.09 1.40 10.68
N GLU A 319 -1.33 0.32 10.46
CA GLU A 319 -0.68 -0.39 11.54
C GLU A 319 0.50 0.42 12.07
N SER A 320 0.45 0.69 13.38
CA SER A 320 1.47 1.45 14.11
C SER A 320 2.45 0.54 14.85
N ALA A 321 2.15 -0.76 14.94
CA ALA A 321 3.05 -1.76 15.49
C ALA A 321 4.37 -1.83 14.70
N GLN A 322 5.43 -2.28 15.37
CA GLN A 322 6.75 -2.40 14.75
C GLN A 322 6.71 -3.46 13.65
N PHE A 323 6.96 -3.06 12.41
CA PHE A 323 7.05 -3.99 11.28
C PHE A 323 8.22 -4.97 11.46
N ILE A 324 7.97 -6.26 11.21
CA ILE A 324 8.97 -7.33 11.24
C ILE A 324 9.34 -7.73 9.82
N ASP A 325 8.35 -8.19 9.04
CA ASP A 325 8.54 -8.77 7.71
C ASP A 325 7.22 -8.79 6.92
N GLY A 326 7.29 -9.02 5.61
CA GLY A 326 6.13 -9.17 4.75
C GLY A 326 6.45 -9.93 3.47
N VAL A 327 5.80 -11.08 3.27
CA VAL A 327 5.82 -11.86 2.02
C VAL A 327 4.58 -11.54 1.19
N THR A 328 4.48 -12.00 -0.07
CA THR A 328 3.44 -11.61 -1.04
C THR A 328 2.04 -11.48 -0.43
N ASP A 329 1.60 -12.47 0.32
CA ASP A 329 0.25 -12.63 0.89
C ASP A 329 0.15 -12.32 2.39
N MET A 330 1.22 -11.82 3.04
CA MET A 330 1.22 -11.57 4.49
C MET A 330 1.99 -10.31 4.92
N LEU A 331 1.60 -9.74 6.07
CA LEU A 331 2.37 -8.74 6.82
C LEU A 331 2.51 -9.17 8.27
N LEU A 332 3.73 -9.06 8.80
CA LEU A 332 4.07 -9.41 10.18
C LEU A 332 4.55 -8.17 10.94
N TYR A 333 4.00 -7.97 12.13
CA TYR A 333 4.39 -6.93 13.07
C TYR A 333 4.63 -7.52 14.45
N LYS A 334 5.41 -6.82 15.27
CA LYS A 334 5.60 -7.11 16.68
C LYS A 334 4.57 -6.34 17.49
N GLY A 335 3.88 -7.01 18.40
CA GLY A 335 2.92 -6.37 19.29
C GLY A 335 2.76 -7.09 20.61
N LYS A 336 1.80 -6.60 21.40
CA LYS A 336 1.35 -7.26 22.62
C LYS A 336 -0.16 -7.32 22.67
N ILE A 337 -0.70 -8.39 23.25
CA ILE A 337 -2.11 -8.48 23.64
C ILE A 337 -2.21 -9.08 25.04
N ALA A 338 -3.04 -8.51 25.91
CA ALA A 338 -3.20 -8.98 27.30
C ALA A 338 -1.86 -9.17 28.04
N ASN A 339 -0.92 -8.24 27.85
CA ASN A 339 0.47 -8.29 28.32
C ASN A 339 1.37 -9.43 27.79
N LEU A 340 0.89 -10.25 26.85
CA LEU A 340 1.67 -11.29 26.19
C LEU A 340 2.35 -10.74 24.93
N GLU A 341 3.64 -11.01 24.74
CA GLU A 341 4.34 -10.71 23.49
C GLU A 341 3.75 -11.55 22.35
N CYS A 342 3.48 -10.91 21.22
CA CYS A 342 2.90 -11.60 20.07
C CYS A 342 3.43 -11.07 18.73
N GLN A 343 3.33 -11.91 17.70
CA GLN A 343 3.34 -11.45 16.32
C GLN A 343 1.91 -11.14 15.88
N ILE A 344 1.73 -9.98 15.28
CA ILE A 344 0.49 -9.58 14.61
C ILE A 344 0.67 -9.92 13.14
N ILE A 345 -0.18 -10.78 12.60
CA ILE A 345 -0.09 -11.27 11.23
C ILE A 345 -1.36 -10.87 10.51
N TYR A 346 -1.20 -10.22 9.36
CA TYR A 346 -2.30 -9.93 8.43
C TYR A 346 -2.11 -10.82 7.21
N GLN A 347 -3.18 -11.47 6.74
CA GLN A 347 -3.15 -12.30 5.54
C GLN A 347 -4.11 -11.78 4.47
N PHE A 348 -3.65 -11.88 3.23
CA PHE A 348 -4.28 -11.29 2.06
C PHE A 348 -4.54 -12.35 1.01
N ILE A 349 -5.65 -12.21 0.30
CA ILE A 349 -5.95 -12.96 -0.92
C ILE A 349 -6.16 -11.95 -2.03
N GLU A 350 -5.39 -12.01 -3.11
CA GLU A 350 -5.50 -11.03 -4.21
C GLU A 350 -5.46 -9.57 -3.69
N ASP A 351 -4.48 -9.26 -2.82
CA ASP A 351 -4.33 -7.96 -2.13
C ASP A 351 -5.56 -7.51 -1.30
N THR A 352 -6.37 -8.46 -0.85
CA THR A 352 -7.58 -8.20 -0.05
C THR A 352 -7.42 -8.80 1.35
N LEU A 353 -7.44 -7.96 2.39
CA LEU A 353 -7.33 -8.41 3.78
C LEU A 353 -8.53 -9.29 4.15
N TYR A 354 -8.28 -10.52 4.57
CA TYR A 354 -9.33 -11.45 4.99
C TYR A 354 -9.08 -12.10 6.35
N ASN A 355 -7.85 -12.07 6.86
CA ASN A 355 -7.50 -12.71 8.13
C ASN A 355 -6.50 -11.87 8.92
N GLY A 356 -6.70 -11.81 10.23
CA GLY A 356 -5.83 -11.17 11.21
C GLY A 356 -5.54 -12.12 12.36
N ILE A 357 -4.27 -12.28 12.73
CA ILE A 357 -3.84 -13.26 13.74
C ILE A 357 -2.95 -12.57 14.77
N TYR A 358 -3.20 -12.83 16.05
CA TYR A 358 -2.25 -12.66 17.11
C TYR A 358 -1.63 -14.01 17.44
N LEU A 359 -0.36 -14.20 17.11
CA LEU A 359 0.41 -15.40 17.43
C LEU A 359 1.29 -15.11 18.64
N ILE A 360 0.96 -15.69 19.79
CA ILE A 360 1.68 -15.47 21.05
C ILE A 360 3.08 -16.08 20.96
N LYS A 361 4.09 -15.33 21.40
CA LYS A 361 5.52 -15.71 21.38
C LYS A 361 6.12 -15.90 22.77
N GLU A 362 5.30 -15.82 23.81
CA GLU A 362 5.71 -16.05 25.19
C GLU A 362 6.28 -17.46 25.39
N LYS A 363 7.32 -17.57 26.22
CA LYS A 363 7.96 -18.85 26.54
C LYS A 363 7.82 -19.13 28.02
N HIS A 364 7.30 -20.32 28.34
CA HIS A 364 7.12 -20.75 29.72
C HIS A 364 7.99 -21.96 30.04
N VAL A 365 8.50 -21.99 31.26
CA VAL A 365 9.20 -23.16 31.81
C VAL A 365 8.18 -24.24 32.18
N ASN A 366 7.04 -23.85 32.75
CA ASN A 366 5.94 -24.75 33.06
C ASN A 366 4.92 -24.75 31.92
N ASN A 367 4.71 -25.92 31.31
CA ASN A 367 3.81 -26.04 30.16
C ASN A 367 2.34 -25.73 30.50
N ASN A 368 1.93 -25.82 31.76
CA ASN A 368 0.58 -25.44 32.16
C ASN A 368 0.33 -23.92 32.09
N ASP A 369 1.39 -23.10 32.07
CA ASP A 369 1.24 -21.65 31.97
C ASP A 369 0.68 -21.23 30.61
N TYR A 370 0.94 -22.00 29.54
CA TYR A 370 0.27 -21.81 28.24
C TYR A 370 -1.26 -21.99 28.35
N ILE A 371 -1.74 -22.90 29.20
CA ILE A 371 -3.17 -23.12 29.45
C ILE A 371 -3.74 -21.94 30.26
N SER A 372 -2.97 -21.40 31.20
CA SER A 372 -3.33 -20.20 31.95
C SER A 372 -3.50 -19.00 31.00
N ASP A 373 -2.57 -18.79 30.06
CA ASP A 373 -2.67 -17.74 29.04
C ASP A 373 -3.89 -17.92 28.15
N PHE A 374 -4.17 -19.14 27.69
CA PHE A 374 -5.38 -19.45 26.92
C PHE A 374 -6.64 -19.07 27.70
N LYS A 375 -6.73 -19.44 28.99
CA LYS A 375 -7.89 -19.12 29.83
C LYS A 375 -8.06 -17.62 30.01
N ASN A 376 -6.95 -16.88 30.23
CA ASN A 376 -6.97 -15.44 30.36
C ASN A 376 -7.47 -14.76 29.07
N LEU A 377 -6.90 -15.12 27.92
CA LEU A 377 -7.34 -14.61 26.61
C LEU A 377 -8.80 -14.96 26.33
N LYS A 378 -9.25 -16.17 26.69
CA LYS A 378 -10.65 -16.59 26.54
C LYS A 378 -11.59 -15.70 27.37
N ASN A 379 -11.23 -15.41 28.62
CA ASN A 379 -12.04 -14.54 29.49
C ASN A 379 -12.17 -13.14 28.88
N LEU A 380 -11.05 -12.53 28.46
CA LEU A 380 -11.06 -11.20 27.82
C LEU A 380 -11.87 -11.17 26.51
N LEU A 381 -11.76 -12.22 25.68
CA LEU A 381 -12.57 -12.35 24.46
C LEU A 381 -14.05 -12.55 24.79
N THR A 382 -14.37 -13.24 25.88
CA THR A 382 -15.75 -13.44 26.35
C THR A 382 -16.35 -12.14 26.88
N GLU A 383 -15.57 -11.33 27.60
CA GLU A 383 -15.99 -10.00 28.03
C GLU A 383 -16.27 -9.09 26.83
N LYS A 384 -15.45 -9.19 25.77
CA LYS A 384 -15.56 -8.34 24.58
C LYS A 384 -16.67 -8.77 23.62
N TYR A 385 -16.84 -10.06 23.39
CA TYR A 385 -17.71 -10.60 22.33
C TYR A 385 -18.89 -11.44 22.87
N GLY A 386 -19.03 -11.56 24.19
CA GLY A 386 -20.01 -12.43 24.83
C GLY A 386 -19.58 -13.90 24.87
N LYS A 387 -20.51 -14.78 25.23
CA LYS A 387 -20.23 -16.20 25.40
C LYS A 387 -19.76 -16.84 24.08
N PRO A 388 -18.70 -17.66 24.08
CA PRO A 388 -18.26 -18.37 22.88
C PRO A 388 -19.33 -19.35 22.37
N GLU A 389 -19.43 -19.50 21.05
CA GLU A 389 -20.26 -20.51 20.38
C GLU A 389 -19.69 -21.93 20.59
N ILE A 390 -18.36 -22.04 20.63
CA ILE A 390 -17.63 -23.29 20.89
C ILE A 390 -16.62 -23.02 21.99
N ASP A 391 -16.56 -23.88 22.99
CA ASP A 391 -15.51 -23.90 24.03
C ASP A 391 -15.26 -25.36 24.38
N LYS A 392 -14.14 -25.92 23.90
CA LYS A 392 -13.87 -27.37 23.96
C LYS A 392 -12.40 -27.67 24.20
N MET A 393 -12.19 -28.78 24.89
CA MET A 393 -10.93 -29.53 24.94
C MET A 393 -11.05 -30.72 23.98
N VAL A 394 -10.17 -30.77 22.98
CA VAL A 394 -10.15 -31.83 21.97
C VAL A 394 -8.93 -32.70 22.21
N TRP A 395 -9.20 -33.94 22.61
CA TRP A 395 -8.18 -34.98 22.78
C TRP A 395 -7.99 -35.75 21.47
N LYS A 396 -6.75 -35.84 20.98
CA LYS A 396 -6.38 -36.69 19.83
C LYS A 396 -6.01 -38.12 20.24
N GLY A 397 -5.55 -38.29 21.48
CA GLY A 397 -5.29 -39.58 22.11
C GLY A 397 -5.62 -39.54 23.60
N ASN A 398 -5.20 -40.57 24.34
CA ASN A 398 -5.51 -40.73 25.77
C ASN A 398 -4.32 -40.41 26.68
N LEU A 399 -3.15 -40.09 26.12
CA LEU A 399 -1.93 -39.81 26.88
C LEU A 399 -2.14 -38.54 27.73
N TYR A 400 -1.92 -38.64 29.05
CA TYR A 400 -2.16 -37.60 30.07
C TYR A 400 -3.63 -37.21 30.33
N LYS A 401 -4.62 -37.89 29.75
CA LYS A 401 -6.03 -37.49 29.84
C LYS A 401 -6.60 -37.44 31.27
N ASP A 402 -6.18 -38.38 32.10
CA ASP A 402 -6.60 -38.49 33.50
C ASP A 402 -5.63 -37.80 34.47
N ASP A 403 -4.59 -37.12 33.95
CA ASP A 403 -3.56 -36.44 34.73
C ASP A 403 -3.56 -34.93 34.45
N VAL A 404 -4.42 -34.22 35.17
CA VAL A 404 -4.62 -32.78 35.04
C VAL A 404 -3.32 -31.98 35.25
N ALA A 405 -2.40 -32.48 36.10
CA ALA A 405 -1.14 -31.81 36.35
C ALA A 405 -0.24 -31.79 35.10
N ASN A 406 -0.46 -32.69 34.14
CA ASN A 406 0.34 -32.82 32.92
C ASN A 406 -0.39 -32.39 31.64
N TYR A 407 -1.50 -31.65 31.75
CA TYR A 407 -2.22 -31.16 30.57
C TYR A 407 -1.38 -30.24 29.68
N GLY A 408 -0.47 -29.44 30.25
CA GLY A 408 0.49 -28.68 29.47
C GLY A 408 1.41 -29.56 28.62
N MET A 409 1.84 -30.71 29.16
CA MET A 409 2.61 -31.70 28.41
C MET A 409 1.76 -32.32 27.28
N ALA A 410 0.51 -32.64 27.56
CA ALA A 410 -0.46 -33.13 26.58
C ALA A 410 -0.66 -32.14 25.42
N VAL A 411 -0.68 -30.84 25.71
CA VAL A 411 -0.77 -29.79 24.69
C VAL A 411 0.45 -29.81 23.79
N ILE A 412 1.66 -29.70 24.36
CA ILE A 412 2.88 -29.55 23.54
C ILE A 412 3.22 -30.83 22.76
N SER A 413 2.82 -32.00 23.26
CA SER A 413 2.97 -33.27 22.54
C SER A 413 1.90 -33.48 21.45
N GLY A 414 0.93 -32.58 21.33
CA GLY A 414 -0.11 -32.62 20.31
C GLY A 414 -1.32 -33.50 20.63
N GLU A 415 -1.42 -34.02 21.86
CA GLU A 415 -2.48 -34.88 22.37
C GLU A 415 -3.75 -34.09 22.75
N LEU A 416 -3.57 -32.86 23.24
CA LEU A 416 -4.64 -31.99 23.71
C LEU A 416 -4.65 -30.66 22.95
N ILE A 417 -5.84 -30.25 22.53
CA ILE A 417 -6.09 -28.94 21.92
C ILE A 417 -7.18 -28.22 22.73
N TYR A 418 -6.93 -26.96 23.07
CA TYR A 418 -7.98 -26.06 23.54
C TYR A 418 -8.45 -25.19 22.39
N VAL A 419 -9.77 -25.06 22.24
CA VAL A 419 -10.37 -24.19 21.22
C VAL A 419 -11.58 -23.46 21.78
N ALA A 420 -11.64 -22.16 21.51
CA ALA A 420 -12.83 -21.36 21.72
C ALA A 420 -13.13 -20.51 20.47
N THR A 421 -14.42 -20.35 20.11
CA THR A 421 -14.83 -19.56 18.95
C THR A 421 -15.97 -18.60 19.27
N TRP A 422 -15.93 -17.43 18.66
CA TRP A 422 -16.98 -16.42 18.68
C TRP A 422 -17.31 -16.01 17.25
N LYS A 423 -18.49 -15.43 17.08
CA LYS A 423 -18.94 -14.93 15.80
C LYS A 423 -19.59 -13.57 15.97
N THR A 424 -19.29 -12.69 15.01
CA THR A 424 -19.94 -11.39 14.83
C THR A 424 -20.62 -11.39 13.45
N GLU A 425 -21.27 -10.29 13.07
CA GLU A 425 -21.89 -10.17 11.75
C GLU A 425 -20.88 -10.33 10.59
N SER A 426 -19.65 -9.82 10.76
CA SER A 426 -18.63 -9.79 9.70
C SER A 426 -17.45 -10.75 9.91
N THR A 427 -17.27 -11.27 11.14
CA THR A 427 -16.00 -11.88 11.57
C THR A 427 -16.22 -13.16 12.38
N ASN A 428 -15.51 -14.22 12.01
CA ASN A 428 -15.27 -15.42 12.83
C ASN A 428 -14.02 -15.20 13.68
N ILE A 429 -14.12 -15.42 14.99
CA ILE A 429 -13.01 -15.27 15.93
C ILE A 429 -12.71 -16.63 16.53
N ARG A 430 -11.44 -17.02 16.55
CA ARG A 430 -10.99 -18.31 17.09
C ARG A 430 -9.76 -18.14 17.95
N LEU A 431 -9.84 -18.61 19.19
CA LEU A 431 -8.71 -18.78 20.08
C LEU A 431 -8.32 -20.27 20.10
N MET A 432 -7.05 -20.57 19.91
CA MET A 432 -6.53 -21.94 19.96
C MET A 432 -5.22 -22.03 20.72
N LEU A 433 -5.09 -23.11 21.50
CA LEU A 433 -3.84 -23.60 22.04
C LEU A 433 -3.68 -25.06 21.61
N TYR A 434 -2.57 -25.35 20.95
CA TYR A 434 -2.18 -26.71 20.55
C TYR A 434 -0.66 -26.82 20.55
N GLY A 435 -0.14 -28.02 20.31
CA GLY A 435 1.28 -28.22 20.07
C GLY A 435 1.55 -29.24 18.97
N ASP A 436 2.77 -29.19 18.46
CA ASP A 436 3.36 -30.19 17.58
C ASP A 436 4.87 -30.27 17.87
N ASN A 437 5.44 -31.47 17.87
CA ASN A 437 6.84 -31.72 18.21
C ASN A 437 7.34 -30.95 19.44
N PHE A 438 6.60 -31.01 20.55
CA PHE A 438 6.92 -30.34 21.82
C PHE A 438 6.99 -28.81 21.73
N THR A 439 6.43 -28.22 20.68
CA THR A 439 6.38 -26.78 20.47
C THR A 439 4.94 -26.30 20.63
N PRO A 440 4.62 -25.48 21.66
CA PRO A 440 3.30 -24.89 21.81
C PRO A 440 3.03 -23.83 20.74
N SER A 441 1.76 -23.68 20.41
CA SER A 441 1.22 -22.61 19.56
C SER A 441 -0.07 -22.10 20.17
N LEU A 442 -0.05 -20.85 20.63
CA LEU A 442 -1.20 -20.13 21.18
C LEU A 442 -1.47 -18.93 20.28
N GLY A 443 -2.73 -18.75 19.87
CA GLY A 443 -3.09 -17.56 19.09
C GLY A 443 -4.58 -17.29 18.98
N VAL A 444 -4.89 -16.04 18.63
CA VAL A 444 -6.23 -15.56 18.34
C VAL A 444 -6.31 -15.17 16.87
N MET A 445 -7.24 -15.76 16.14
CA MET A 445 -7.47 -15.52 14.73
C MET A 445 -8.83 -14.84 14.52
N TYR A 446 -8.86 -13.86 13.62
CA TYR A 446 -10.02 -13.10 13.19
C TYR A 446 -10.14 -13.25 11.67
N GLU A 447 -11.16 -13.96 11.21
CA GLU A 447 -11.35 -14.29 9.79
C GLU A 447 -12.65 -13.65 9.27
N SER A 448 -12.58 -13.01 8.11
CA SER A 448 -13.75 -12.42 7.47
C SER A 448 -14.73 -13.48 6.98
N GLU A 449 -16.01 -13.34 7.34
CA GLU A 449 -17.08 -14.20 6.81
C GLU A 449 -17.27 -14.04 5.30
N LYS A 450 -17.10 -12.81 4.79
CA LYS A 450 -17.32 -12.49 3.38
C LYS A 450 -16.28 -13.16 2.47
N TYR A 451 -15.02 -13.17 2.89
CA TYR A 451 -13.90 -13.60 2.05
C TYR A 451 -13.50 -15.08 2.24
N LYS A 452 -14.06 -15.76 3.24
CA LYS A 452 -13.79 -17.19 3.55
C LYS A 452 -14.01 -18.14 2.37
N ASN A 453 -15.00 -17.88 1.52
CA ASN A 453 -15.28 -18.73 0.35
C ASN A 453 -14.28 -18.52 -0.80
N LEU A 454 -13.69 -17.32 -0.91
CA LEU A 454 -12.63 -17.05 -1.88
C LEU A 454 -11.36 -17.82 -1.53
N VAL A 455 -11.03 -17.91 -0.23
CA VAL A 455 -9.91 -18.73 0.28
C VAL A 455 -10.07 -20.19 -0.15
N LYS A 456 -11.23 -20.80 0.15
CA LYS A 456 -11.50 -22.20 -0.24
C LYS A 456 -11.43 -22.44 -1.75
N LYS A 457 -11.85 -21.46 -2.56
CA LYS A 457 -11.80 -21.54 -4.02
C LYS A 457 -10.36 -21.50 -4.53
N ASN A 458 -9.53 -20.56 -4.03
CA ASN A 458 -8.12 -20.48 -4.41
C ASN A 458 -7.31 -21.68 -3.91
N GLU A 459 -7.51 -22.14 -2.68
CA GLU A 459 -6.85 -23.37 -2.17
C GLU A 459 -7.14 -24.58 -3.06
N LYS A 460 -8.40 -24.76 -3.48
CA LYS A 460 -8.79 -25.84 -4.39
C LYS A 460 -8.12 -25.69 -5.76
N GLN A 461 -7.99 -24.47 -6.28
CA GLN A 461 -7.33 -24.25 -7.57
C GLN A 461 -5.82 -24.48 -7.50
N GLU A 462 -5.15 -24.09 -6.41
CA GLU A 462 -3.73 -24.37 -6.21
C GLU A 462 -3.47 -25.88 -6.10
N VAL A 463 -4.24 -26.61 -5.30
CA VAL A 463 -4.13 -28.08 -5.20
C VAL A 463 -4.36 -28.77 -6.55
N LEU A 464 -5.24 -28.23 -7.39
CA LEU A 464 -5.50 -28.75 -8.74
C LEU A 464 -4.40 -28.40 -9.75
N LYS A 465 -3.55 -27.40 -9.51
CA LYS A 465 -2.39 -27.09 -10.36
C LYS A 465 -1.23 -28.05 -10.12
N ASP A 466 -1.19 -28.66 -8.94
CA ASP A 466 -0.16 -29.63 -8.53
C ASP A 466 -0.50 -31.08 -8.92
N LEU A 467 -1.69 -31.30 -9.49
CA LEU A 467 -2.16 -32.57 -10.09
C LEU A 467 -2.08 -32.47 -11.61
#